data_AF-V8CBB6-F1
#
_entry.id   AF-V8CBB6-F1
#
_cell.length_a   1.000
_cell.length_b   1.000
_cell.length_c   1.000
_cell.angle_alpha   90.00
_cell.angle_beta   90.00
_cell.angle_gamma   90.00
#
_symmetry.space_group_name_H-M   'P 1'
#
loop_
_entity.id
_entity.type
_entity.pdbx_description
1 polymer ?
#
loop_
_entity_poly.entity_id
_entity_poly.type
_entity_poly.pdbx_seq_one_letter_code
_entity_poly.pdbx_strand_id
1 'polypeptide(L)'
;MFLEYFYKNSTEIIDGVEIVGVPTFDILLFVAYILAIICSLGLYFLPSVIAFVRSHKDKWLIFIINFFFGLTGILWFVAFIWAIFSKKE
;
A
#
# COMPACT_ATOMS: atom_id res chain seq x y z
N MET A 1 7.40 15.67 -5.97
CA MET A 1 8.07 14.62 -6.77
C MET A 1 7.17 13.99 -7.84
N PHE A 2 6.26 13.06 -7.55
CA PHE A 2 5.42 12.44 -8.60
C PHE A 2 4.48 13.45 -9.29
N LEU A 3 3.81 14.32 -8.53
CA LEU A 3 2.93 15.36 -9.08
C LEU A 3 3.66 16.41 -9.93
N GLU A 4 4.89 16.75 -9.56
CA GLU A 4 5.72 17.70 -10.31
C GLU A 4 6.23 17.10 -11.62
N TYR A 5 6.59 15.81 -11.60
CA TYR A 5 6.95 15.06 -12.79
C TYR A 5 5.79 15.06 -13.80
N PHE A 6 4.58 14.81 -13.31
CA PHE A 6 3.36 14.76 -14.11
C PHE A 6 2.99 16.12 -14.70
N TYR A 7 3.06 17.18 -13.89
CA TYR A 7 2.76 18.55 -14.32
C TYR A 7 3.75 19.03 -15.40
N LYS A 8 5.04 18.72 -15.22
CA LYS A 8 6.09 19.13 -16.18
C LYS A 8 6.02 18.34 -17.49
N ASN A 9 5.48 17.12 -17.48
CA ASN A 9 5.39 16.24 -18.65
C ASN A 9 4.11 16.44 -19.48
N SER A 10 3.16 17.26 -19.01
CA SER A 10 1.84 17.46 -19.64
C SER A 10 1.64 18.86 -20.23
N THR A 11 2.61 19.76 -20.13
CA THR A 11 2.52 21.10 -20.71
C THR A 11 3.12 21.12 -22.12
N GLU A 12 2.27 21.29 -23.13
CA GLU A 12 2.68 21.65 -24.48
C GLU A 12 2.40 23.14 -24.71
N ILE A 13 3.41 23.88 -25.19
CA ILE A 13 3.24 25.29 -25.54
C ILE A 13 2.91 25.38 -27.02
N ILE A 14 1.67 25.71 -27.33
CA ILE A 14 1.19 25.94 -28.70
C ILE A 14 0.77 27.41 -28.79
N ASP A 15 1.40 28.16 -29.70
CA ASP A 15 1.10 29.58 -29.94
C ASP A 15 1.17 30.50 -28.71
N GLY A 16 2.06 30.19 -27.75
CA GLY A 16 2.23 30.96 -26.52
C GLY A 16 1.14 30.73 -25.47
N VAL A 17 0.23 29.79 -25.73
CA VAL A 17 -0.73 29.28 -24.75
C VAL A 17 -0.16 28.00 -24.15
N GLU A 18 -0.08 27.96 -22.82
CA GLU A 18 0.24 26.74 -22.09
C GLU A 18 -0.99 25.83 -22.10
N ILE A 19 -0.95 24.74 -22.88
CA ILE A 19 -2.03 23.76 -22.92
C ILE A 19 -1.60 22.56 -22.08
N VAL A 20 -2.38 22.28 -21.04
CA VAL A 20 -2.22 21.05 -20.25
C VAL A 20 -2.82 19.91 -21.06
N GLY A 21 -2.01 19.32 -21.93
CA GLY A 21 -2.31 18.04 -22.56
C GLY A 21 -2.11 16.95 -21.53
N VAL A 22 -3.19 16.47 -20.90
CA VAL A 22 -3.11 15.29 -20.03
C VAL A 22 -3.17 14.06 -20.95
N PRO A 23 -2.05 13.39 -21.28
CA PRO A 23 -2.13 12.20 -22.10
C PRO A 23 -2.90 11.13 -21.32
N THR A 24 -3.87 10.47 -21.95
CA THR A 24 -4.76 9.50 -21.29
C THR A 24 -3.98 8.37 -20.59
N PHE A 25 -2.78 8.06 -21.08
CA PHE A 25 -1.84 7.10 -20.49
C PHE A 25 -1.40 7.48 -19.07
N ASP A 26 -1.21 8.77 -18.80
CA ASP A 26 -0.72 9.26 -17.51
C ASP A 26 -1.79 9.07 -16.41
N ILE A 27 -3.08 9.25 -16.75
CA ILE A 27 -4.20 8.96 -15.85
C ILE A 27 -4.25 7.46 -15.52
N LEU A 28 -4.07 6.60 -16.54
CA LEU A 28 -4.07 5.15 -16.34
C LEU A 28 -2.94 4.71 -15.40
N LEU A 29 -1.74 5.26 -15.58
CA LEU A 29 -0.60 4.99 -14.71
C LEU A 29 -0.85 5.49 -13.28
N PHE A 30 -1.46 6.66 -13.12
CA PHE A 30 -1.82 7.18 -11.80
C PHE A 30 -2.81 6.27 -11.08
N VAL A 31 -3.88 5.84 -11.77
CA VAL A 31 -4.85 4.89 -11.22
C VAL A 31 -4.18 3.58 -10.86
N ALA A 32 -3.35 3.03 -11.74
CA ALA A 32 -2.60 1.80 -11.47
C ALA A 32 -1.68 1.94 -10.25
N TYR A 33 -1.01 3.08 -10.09
CA TYR A 33 -0.16 3.37 -8.94
C TYR A 33 -0.96 3.42 -7.62
N ILE A 34 -2.11 4.08 -7.61
CA ILE A 34 -2.99 4.12 -6.43
C ILE A 34 -3.51 2.72 -6.08
N LEU A 35 -3.94 1.94 -7.09
CA LEU A 35 -4.37 0.56 -6.89
C LEU A 35 -3.24 -0.31 -6.33
N ALA A 36 -2.01 -0.15 -6.82
CA ALA A 36 -0.84 -0.87 -6.32
C ALA A 36 -0.57 -0.55 -4.84
N ILE A 37 -0.70 0.72 -4.43
CA ILE A 37 -0.57 1.12 -3.02
C ILE A 37 -1.66 0.48 -2.16
N ILE A 38 -2.92 0.54 -2.59
CA ILE A 38 -4.05 -0.04 -1.85
C ILE A 38 -3.88 -1.55 -1.70
N CYS A 39 -3.54 -2.25 -2.78
CA CYS A 39 -3.27 -3.70 -2.75
C CYS A 39 -2.09 -4.03 -1.81
N SER A 40 -1.01 -3.25 -1.87
CA SER A 40 0.16 -3.46 -1.01
C SER A 40 -0.16 -3.24 0.46
N LEU A 41 -0.96 -2.21 0.80
CA LEU A 41 -1.44 -1.98 2.16
C LEU A 41 -2.34 -3.13 2.64
N GLY A 42 -3.23 -3.64 1.79
CA GLY A 42 -4.05 -4.81 2.10
C GLY A 42 -3.20 -6.05 2.43
N LEU A 43 -2.17 -6.32 1.62
CA LEU A 43 -1.22 -7.40 1.87
C LEU A 43 -0.41 -7.16 3.14
N TYR A 44 0.03 -5.93 3.39
CA TYR A 44 0.82 -5.58 4.56
C TYR A 44 0.07 -5.86 5.86
N PHE A 45 -1.24 -5.62 5.91
CA PHE A 45 -2.05 -5.90 7.10
C PHE A 45 -2.59 -7.33 7.19
N LEU A 46 -2.28 -8.20 6.22
CA LEU A 46 -2.73 -9.59 6.17
C LEU A 46 -2.53 -10.37 7.49
N PRO A 47 -1.34 -10.40 8.13
CA PRO A 47 -1.15 -11.09 9.42
C PRO A 47 -2.07 -10.56 10.54
N SER A 48 -2.29 -9.24 10.56
CA SER A 48 -3.21 -8.64 11.53
C SER A 48 -4.65 -9.07 11.26
N VAL A 49 -5.10 -8.99 10.00
CA VAL A 49 -6.44 -9.40 9.60
C VAL A 49 -6.71 -10.86 9.98
N ILE A 50 -5.76 -11.77 9.71
CA ILE A 50 -5.88 -13.18 10.08
C ILE A 50 -6.04 -13.33 11.60
N ALA A 51 -5.24 -12.61 12.40
CA ALA A 51 -5.34 -12.66 13.86
C ALA A 51 -6.71 -12.15 14.36
N PHE A 52 -7.25 -11.09 13.77
CA PHE A 52 -8.58 -10.57 14.13
C PHE A 52 -9.72 -11.50 13.71
N VAL A 53 -9.69 -12.03 12.48
CA VAL A 53 -10.72 -12.97 11.97
C VAL A 53 -10.77 -14.25 12.80
N ARG A 54 -9.62 -14.71 13.28
CA ARG A 54 -9.56 -15.91 14.14
C ARG A 54 -9.88 -15.62 15.61
N SER A 55 -10.15 -14.36 15.98
CA SER A 55 -10.29 -13.90 17.37
C SER A 55 -9.11 -14.33 18.23
N HIS A 56 -7.89 -14.22 17.70
CA HIS A 56 -6.67 -14.59 18.41
C HIS A 56 -6.52 -13.75 19.69
N LYS A 57 -6.12 -14.37 20.81
CA LYS A 57 -5.91 -13.70 22.11
C LYS A 57 -4.97 -12.50 21.97
N ASP A 58 -3.86 -12.73 21.28
CA ASP A 58 -2.81 -11.72 21.06
C ASP A 58 -3.01 -10.88 19.79
N LYS A 59 -4.24 -10.79 19.24
CA LYS A 59 -4.52 -10.05 17.99
C LYS A 59 -4.02 -8.60 18.02
N TRP A 60 -4.13 -7.93 19.17
CA TRP A 60 -3.63 -6.57 19.37
C TRP A 60 -2.09 -6.49 19.38
N LEU A 61 -1.43 -7.50 19.93
CA LEU A 61 0.02 -7.57 19.94
C LEU A 61 0.56 -7.84 18.53
N ILE A 62 -0.06 -8.78 17.81
CA ILE A 62 0.24 -9.06 16.39
C ILE A 62 0.04 -7.79 15.55
N PHE A 63 -1.03 -7.02 15.81
CA PHE A 63 -1.27 -5.75 15.12
C PHE A 63 -0.18 -4.72 15.39
N ILE A 64 0.23 -4.52 16.65
CA ILE A 64 1.29 -3.56 17.00
C ILE A 64 2.62 -3.96 16.35
N ILE A 65 3.01 -5.24 16.43
CA ILE A 65 4.24 -5.73 15.81
C ILE A 65 4.19 -5.52 14.29
N ASN A 66 3.08 -5.87 13.65
CA ASN A 66 2.91 -5.68 12.22
C ASN A 66 2.91 -4.19 11.83
N PHE A 67 2.27 -3.32 12.61
CA PHE A 67 2.17 -1.90 12.30
C PHE A 67 3.52 -1.20 12.36
N PHE A 68 4.29 -1.38 13.44
CA PHE A 68 5.57 -0.69 13.64
C PHE A 68 6.75 -1.39 12.96
N PHE A 69 6.71 -2.71 12.81
CA PHE A 69 7.86 -3.50 12.38
C PHE A 69 7.62 -4.39 11.15
N GLY A 70 6.42 -4.40 10.58
CA GLY A 70 6.10 -5.22 9.41
C GLY A 70 6.96 -4.89 8.18
N LEU A 71 7.42 -3.65 8.04
CA LEU A 71 8.30 -3.24 6.92
C LEU A 71 9.67 -3.94 6.91
N THR A 72 10.11 -4.51 8.04
CA THR A 72 11.37 -5.27 8.10
C THR A 72 11.31 -6.60 7.34
N GLY A 73 10.13 -7.04 6.90
CA GLY A 73 9.89 -8.32 6.25
C GLY A 73 9.97 -9.51 7.21
N ILE A 74 11.05 -9.62 7.99
CA ILE A 74 11.25 -10.70 8.96
C ILE A 74 10.15 -10.68 10.03
N LEU A 75 9.90 -9.53 10.65
CA LEU A 75 8.87 -9.44 11.71
C LEU A 75 7.46 -9.55 11.15
N TRP A 76 7.27 -9.24 9.87
CA TRP A 76 6.01 -9.51 9.16
C TRP A 76 5.77 -11.02 9.02
N PHE A 77 6.77 -11.79 8.60
CA PHE A 77 6.67 -13.25 8.53
C PHE A 77 6.47 -13.88 9.91
N VAL A 78 7.17 -13.40 10.93
CA VAL A 78 6.96 -13.86 12.32
C VAL A 78 5.51 -13.60 12.76
N ALA A 79 4.99 -12.38 12.55
CA ALA A 79 3.61 -12.03 12.87
C ALA A 79 2.61 -12.88 12.07
N PHE A 80 2.91 -13.19 10.80
CA PHE A 80 2.09 -14.03 9.93
C PHE A 80 2.05 -15.49 10.40
N ILE A 81 3.20 -16.09 10.67
CA ILE A 81 3.31 -17.44 11.23
C ILE A 81 2.59 -17.48 12.57
N TRP A 82 2.78 -16.48 13.43
CA TRP A 82 2.12 -16.41 14.73
C TRP A 82 0.59 -16.35 14.60
N ALA A 83 0.07 -15.52 13.68
CA ALA A 83 -1.35 -15.41 13.40
C ALA A 83 -1.96 -16.73 12.87
N ILE A 84 -1.17 -17.59 12.22
CA ILE A 84 -1.62 -18.87 11.63
C ILE A 84 -1.43 -20.06 12.58
N PHE A 85 -0.32 -20.18 13.29
CA PHE A 85 0.05 -21.41 13.99
C PHE A 85 -0.31 -21.44 15.47
N SER A 86 -0.51 -20.29 16.12
CA SER A 86 -0.81 -20.29 17.55
C SER A 86 -2.22 -20.87 17.83
N LYS A 87 -2.31 -21.63 18.92
CA LYS A 87 -3.54 -22.30 19.35
C LYS A 87 -4.60 -21.25 19.68
N LYS A 88 -5.81 -21.48 19.18
CA LYS A 88 -7.01 -20.80 19.67
C LYS A 88 -7.25 -21.32 21.09
N GLU A 89 -7.02 -20.47 22.10
CA GLU A 89 -7.55 -20.67 23.45
C GLU A 89 -9.06 -20.41 23.48
#